data_AF-A0A067LA34-F1
#
_entry.id   AF-A0A067LA34-F1
#
_cell.length_a   1.000
_cell.length_b   1.000
_cell.length_c   1.000
_cell.angle_alpha   90.00
_cell.angle_beta   90.00
_cell.angle_gamma   90.00
#
_symmetry.space_group_name_H-M   'P 1'
#
loop_
_entity.id
_entity.type
_entity.pdbx_description
1 polymer ?
#
loop_
_entity_poly.entity_id
_entity_poly.type
_entity_poly.pdbx_seq_one_letter_code
_entity_poly.pdbx_strand_id
1 'polypeptide(L)'
;MDLDKEVGAVDISVEEKNVSVEGDGVLEPYVGMEFDSEDAARKFYIEYARRIGFVVRIMQRRRSGIDGRTLARRLGCNKQGFSPKHRSTIGPDKKPRSSAREGCKATILVKMEKSGKWVVTRFEKDHNHPLVVTANGFSTAGDKDKKIEELTKELERQEQLCAVYREKLLSFMNNVEEQTEELSSKIQVIVDNVRKVESEVQKFSHRR
;
A
#
# COMPACT_ATOMS: atom_id res chain seq x y z
N MET A 1 38.57 -67.51 -13.58
CA MET A 1 37.61 -68.43 -14.22
C MET A 1 36.69 -68.92 -13.12
N ASP A 2 35.92 -68.03 -12.46
CA ASP A 2 34.66 -67.42 -12.95
C ASP A 2 33.58 -68.53 -13.07
N LEU A 3 32.40 -68.50 -12.47
CA LEU A 3 31.57 -67.50 -11.79
C LEU A 3 30.55 -68.28 -10.95
N ASP A 4 30.36 -67.93 -9.67
CA ASP A 4 29.15 -68.31 -8.93
C ASP A 4 28.18 -67.14 -8.89
N LYS A 5 26.93 -67.51 -9.11
CA LYS A 5 25.74 -66.69 -9.32
C LYS A 5 24.83 -66.92 -8.12
N GLU A 6 24.60 -65.91 -7.27
CA GLU A 6 23.27 -65.72 -6.69
C GLU A 6 23.03 -64.33 -6.06
N VAL A 7 21.84 -63.85 -6.41
CA VAL A 7 20.96 -62.78 -5.92
C VAL A 7 21.26 -62.17 -4.55
N GLY A 8 21.39 -60.83 -4.54
CA GLY A 8 21.21 -59.99 -3.37
C GLY A 8 20.36 -58.77 -3.74
N ALA A 9 19.19 -58.66 -3.09
CA ALA A 9 18.34 -57.48 -3.14
C ALA A 9 19.10 -56.26 -2.59
N VAL A 10 19.07 -55.13 -3.30
CA VAL A 10 19.61 -53.87 -2.80
C VAL A 10 18.52 -52.82 -2.88
N ASP A 11 18.00 -52.49 -1.70
CA ASP A 11 17.20 -51.30 -1.41
C ASP A 11 17.91 -50.06 -1.97
N ILE A 12 17.32 -49.42 -2.98
CA ILE A 12 17.70 -48.07 -3.37
C ILE A 12 16.88 -47.12 -2.50
N SER A 13 17.43 -46.85 -1.32
CA SER A 13 16.98 -45.76 -0.47
C SER A 13 17.18 -44.44 -1.20
N VAL A 14 16.06 -43.78 -1.47
CA VAL A 14 15.98 -42.45 -2.06
C VAL A 14 16.56 -41.45 -1.06
N GLU A 15 17.78 -40.96 -1.29
CA GLU A 15 18.26 -39.77 -0.58
C GLU A 15 17.61 -38.53 -1.21
N GLU A 16 16.41 -38.23 -0.72
CA GLU A 16 15.88 -36.87 -0.70
C GLU A 16 16.82 -35.99 0.12
N LYS A 17 17.77 -35.33 -0.55
CA LYS A 17 18.45 -34.17 0.04
C LYS A 17 17.51 -32.96 -0.01
N ASN A 18 16.54 -32.98 0.89
CA ASN A 18 15.93 -31.78 1.45
C ASN A 18 17.02 -31.01 2.19
N VAL A 19 17.69 -30.10 1.48
CA VAL A 19 18.57 -29.12 2.11
C VAL A 19 17.69 -28.01 2.68
N SER A 20 17.25 -28.24 3.92
CA SER A 20 16.83 -27.21 4.85
C SER A 20 18.06 -26.39 5.25
N VAL A 21 18.44 -25.36 4.49
CA VAL A 21 19.37 -24.35 5.00
C VAL A 21 18.55 -23.31 5.75
N GLU A 22 18.40 -23.55 7.05
CA GLU A 22 18.27 -22.44 8.01
C GLU A 22 19.62 -21.74 8.06
N GLY A 23 19.67 -20.61 7.38
CA GLY A 23 20.75 -19.63 7.46
C GLY A 23 20.14 -18.28 7.22
N ASP A 24 20.44 -17.32 8.09
CA ASP A 24 20.12 -15.90 8.01
C ASP A 24 20.77 -15.20 6.77
N GLY A 25 21.16 -15.98 5.76
CA GLY A 25 21.68 -15.53 4.49
C GLY A 25 20.57 -15.29 3.48
N VAL A 26 20.65 -14.17 2.77
CA VAL A 26 19.84 -13.94 1.56
C VAL A 26 20.30 -14.93 0.49
N LEU A 27 19.45 -15.89 0.11
CA LEU A 27 19.74 -16.80 -1.00
C LEU A 27 19.76 -16.00 -2.31
N GLU A 28 20.96 -15.78 -2.85
CA GLU A 28 21.18 -15.05 -4.10
C GLU A 28 20.81 -15.94 -5.30
N PRO A 29 19.99 -15.45 -6.26
CA PRO A 29 19.74 -16.15 -7.51
C PRO A 29 21.04 -16.38 -8.29
N TYR A 30 21.16 -17.51 -8.98
CA TYR A 30 22.28 -17.76 -9.89
C TYR A 30 21.79 -18.37 -11.20
N VAL A 31 22.59 -18.22 -12.25
CA VAL A 31 22.29 -18.79 -13.58
C VAL A 31 22.39 -20.32 -13.49
N GLY A 32 21.36 -21.01 -13.95
CA GLY A 32 21.22 -22.47 -13.84
C GLY A 32 20.36 -22.92 -12.66
N MET A 33 19.93 -22.03 -11.77
CA MET A 33 18.95 -22.38 -10.72
C MET A 33 17.62 -22.80 -11.34
N GLU A 34 17.06 -23.92 -10.88
CA GLU A 34 15.83 -24.52 -11.42
C GLU A 34 14.64 -24.34 -10.47
N PHE A 35 13.43 -24.28 -11.05
CA PHE A 35 12.16 -24.20 -10.34
C PHE A 35 11.12 -25.08 -11.01
N ASP A 36 10.16 -25.57 -10.23
CA ASP A 36 9.06 -26.39 -10.75
C ASP A 36 8.02 -25.59 -11.54
N SER A 37 7.94 -24.27 -11.33
CA SER A 37 6.96 -23.41 -11.99
C SER A 37 7.42 -21.97 -12.14
N GLU A 38 6.77 -21.24 -13.05
CA GLU A 38 6.95 -19.79 -13.20
C GLU A 38 6.66 -19.05 -11.89
N ASP A 39 5.62 -19.45 -11.16
CA ASP A 39 5.23 -18.81 -9.92
C ASP A 39 6.20 -19.10 -8.78
N ALA A 40 6.80 -20.29 -8.72
CA ALA A 40 7.87 -20.60 -7.77
C ALA A 40 9.09 -19.70 -8.01
N ALA A 41 9.55 -19.59 -9.26
CA ALA A 41 10.64 -18.68 -9.62
C ALA A 41 10.32 -17.21 -9.30
N ARG A 42 9.07 -16.79 -9.53
CA ARG A 42 8.60 -15.44 -9.21
C ARG A 42 8.61 -15.18 -7.71
N LYS A 43 8.08 -16.10 -6.89
CA LYS A 43 8.05 -15.98 -5.43
C LYS A 43 9.46 -15.89 -4.87
N PHE A 44 10.36 -16.75 -5.33
CA PHE A 44 11.77 -16.72 -4.95
C PHE A 44 12.42 -15.36 -5.22
N TYR A 45 12.25 -14.81 -6.42
CA TYR A 45 12.86 -13.52 -6.75
C TYR A 45 12.23 -12.34 -5.99
N ILE A 46 10.93 -12.41 -5.68
CA ILE A 46 10.26 -11.40 -4.83
C ILE A 46 10.84 -11.44 -3.41
N GLU A 47 11.07 -12.64 -2.87
CA GLU A 47 11.65 -12.81 -1.53
C GLU A 47 13.10 -12.33 -1.48
N TYR A 48 13.90 -12.67 -2.50
CA TYR A 48 15.24 -12.10 -2.68
C TYR A 48 15.19 -10.57 -2.70
N ALA A 49 14.32 -9.98 -3.51
CA ALA A 49 14.19 -8.54 -3.63
C ALA A 49 13.73 -7.86 -2.33
N ARG A 50 12.85 -8.53 -1.55
CA ARG A 50 12.41 -8.08 -0.23
C ARG A 50 13.59 -7.97 0.72
N ARG A 51 14.47 -8.96 0.75
CA ARG A 51 15.65 -8.98 1.62
C ARG A 51 16.72 -7.97 1.17
N ILE A 52 16.92 -7.81 -0.13
CA ILE A 52 17.88 -6.85 -0.70
C ILE A 52 17.36 -5.39 -0.64
N GLY A 53 16.04 -5.17 -0.58
CA GLY A 53 15.45 -3.84 -0.43
C GLY A 53 15.03 -3.16 -1.73
N PHE A 54 14.48 -3.91 -2.70
CA PHE A 54 13.86 -3.33 -3.90
C PHE A 54 12.51 -3.96 -4.25
N VAL A 55 11.73 -3.25 -5.05
CA VAL A 55 10.44 -3.74 -5.56
C VAL A 55 10.65 -4.47 -6.89
N VAL A 56 10.12 -5.68 -7.00
CA VAL A 56 10.05 -6.41 -8.27
C VAL A 56 8.90 -5.91 -9.12
N ARG A 57 9.20 -5.59 -10.38
CA ARG A 57 8.24 -5.35 -11.45
C ARG A 57 8.21 -6.56 -12.39
N ILE A 58 6.99 -7.01 -12.69
CA ILE A 58 6.77 -7.99 -13.76
C ILE A 58 6.97 -7.28 -15.11
N MET A 59 7.94 -7.75 -15.89
CA MET A 59 8.24 -7.18 -17.20
C MET A 59 7.58 -8.02 -18.31
N GLN A 60 8.35 -8.41 -19.31
CA GLN A 60 7.86 -9.14 -20.48
C GLN A 60 7.69 -10.63 -20.19
N ARG A 61 6.67 -11.21 -20.82
CA ARG A 61 6.39 -12.64 -20.89
C ARG A 61 6.58 -13.07 -22.34
N ARG A 62 7.33 -14.13 -22.61
CA ARG A 62 7.35 -14.78 -23.94
C ARG A 62 6.44 -16.00 -23.91
N ARG A 63 5.59 -16.14 -24.93
CA ARG A 63 4.66 -17.26 -25.10
C ARG A 63 4.96 -18.02 -26.38
N SER A 64 4.64 -19.31 -26.40
CA SER A 64 4.58 -20.11 -27.61
C SER A 64 3.52 -19.54 -28.54
N GLY A 65 3.84 -19.40 -29.83
CA GLY A 65 2.87 -18.97 -30.84
C GLY A 65 1.84 -20.04 -31.18
N ILE A 66 2.15 -21.31 -30.86
CA ILE A 66 1.28 -22.47 -31.17
C ILE A 66 0.33 -22.71 -30.00
N ASP A 67 0.86 -22.91 -28.80
CA ASP A 67 0.08 -23.37 -27.64
C ASP A 67 -0.29 -22.26 -26.65
N GLY A 68 0.19 -21.03 -26.86
CA GLY A 68 0.03 -19.91 -25.91
C GLY A 68 0.74 -20.09 -24.55
N ARG A 69 1.35 -21.25 -24.30
CA ARG A 69 2.12 -21.56 -23.09
C ARG A 69 3.27 -20.59 -22.90
N THR A 70 3.62 -20.31 -21.65
CA THR A 70 4.71 -19.37 -21.36
C THR A 70 6.05 -20.05 -21.41
N LEU A 71 6.95 -19.52 -22.21
CA LEU A 71 8.29 -20.07 -22.43
C LEU A 71 9.36 -19.31 -21.66
N ALA A 72 9.11 -18.03 -21.36
CA ALA A 72 10.05 -17.24 -20.57
C ALA A 72 9.34 -16.11 -19.82
N ARG A 73 9.89 -15.75 -18.67
CA ARG A 73 9.45 -14.62 -17.86
C ARG A 73 10.64 -13.78 -17.43
N ARG A 74 10.55 -12.46 -17.68
CA ARG A 74 11.47 -11.46 -17.15
C ARG A 74 10.86 -10.72 -15.97
N LEU A 75 11.62 -10.63 -14.88
CA LEU A 75 11.34 -9.81 -13.71
C LEU A 75 12.51 -8.84 -13.51
N GLY A 76 12.25 -7.65 -12.99
CA GLY A 76 13.29 -6.65 -12.77
C GLY A 76 12.92 -5.65 -11.69
N CYS A 77 13.84 -4.74 -11.37
CA CYS A 77 13.57 -3.66 -10.43
C CYS A 77 12.42 -2.74 -10.92
N ASN A 78 11.66 -2.12 -10.01
CA ASN A 78 10.66 -1.10 -10.36
C ASN A 78 11.27 0.13 -11.06
N LYS A 79 12.52 0.47 -10.72
CA LYS A 79 13.31 1.55 -11.33
C LYS A 79 14.02 1.12 -12.62
N GLN A 80 13.74 -0.10 -13.15
CA GLN A 80 14.37 -0.65 -14.34
C GLN A 80 14.11 0.15 -15.61
N GLY A 81 15.17 0.34 -16.40
CA GLY A 81 15.14 1.00 -17.71
C GLY A 81 14.78 2.49 -17.61
N PHE A 82 14.56 3.13 -18.75
CA PHE A 82 14.18 4.54 -18.80
C PHE A 82 12.72 4.70 -19.20
N SER A 83 12.10 5.79 -18.78
CA SER A 83 10.80 6.17 -19.33
C SER A 83 10.98 6.56 -20.80
N PRO A 84 10.12 6.08 -21.71
CA PRO A 84 10.03 6.71 -23.02
C PRO A 84 9.80 8.21 -22.80
N LYS A 85 10.67 9.06 -23.35
CA LYS A 85 10.40 10.51 -23.39
C LYS A 85 9.05 10.65 -24.11
N HIS A 86 8.05 11.18 -23.41
CA HIS A 86 6.75 11.44 -23.99
C HIS A 86 7.00 12.38 -25.16
N ARG A 87 6.97 11.88 -26.41
CA ARG A 87 6.85 12.77 -27.56
C ARG A 87 5.49 13.41 -27.37
N SER A 88 5.51 14.69 -27.05
CA SER A 88 4.37 15.54 -26.76
C SER A 88 3.40 15.47 -27.93
N THR A 89 2.35 14.65 -27.82
CA THR A 89 1.10 14.95 -28.51
C THR A 89 0.53 16.14 -27.76
N ILE A 90 0.68 17.30 -28.39
CA ILE A 90 0.12 18.58 -27.97
C ILE A 90 -1.37 18.37 -27.72
N GLY A 91 -1.74 18.33 -26.45
CA GLY A 91 -3.11 18.26 -25.97
C GLY A 91 -3.12 18.93 -24.60
N PRO A 92 -4.06 19.84 -24.32
CA PRO A 92 -4.10 20.53 -23.04
C PRO A 92 -4.42 19.49 -21.95
N ASP A 93 -3.73 19.64 -20.81
CA ASP A 93 -4.16 19.10 -19.52
C ASP A 93 -3.91 17.63 -19.17
N LYS A 94 -2.81 17.01 -19.63
CA LYS A 94 -2.27 15.83 -18.94
C LYS A 94 -0.87 16.11 -18.42
N LYS A 95 -0.77 16.48 -17.13
CA LYS A 95 0.52 16.50 -16.41
C LYS A 95 1.22 15.15 -16.64
N PRO A 96 2.42 15.12 -17.26
CA PRO A 96 3.12 13.87 -17.47
C PRO A 96 3.42 13.24 -16.12
N ARG A 97 2.97 12.00 -15.89
CA ARG A 97 3.33 11.25 -14.68
C ARG A 97 4.85 11.15 -14.64
N SER A 98 5.46 11.63 -13.57
CA SER A 98 6.88 11.42 -13.33
C SER A 98 7.14 9.90 -13.27
N SER A 99 8.10 9.45 -14.07
CA SER A 99 8.44 8.03 -14.14
C SER A 99 9.46 7.74 -13.05
N ALA A 100 9.20 6.74 -12.22
CA ALA A 100 10.15 6.27 -11.22
C ALA A 100 11.32 5.45 -11.83
N ARG A 101 11.55 5.53 -13.14
CA ARG A 101 12.53 4.74 -13.88
C ARG A 101 13.87 5.48 -13.99
N GLU A 102 14.89 4.93 -13.33
CA GLU A 102 16.22 5.54 -13.19
C GLU A 102 17.29 4.80 -14.03
N GLY A 103 16.88 3.92 -14.94
CA GLY A 103 17.82 3.16 -15.75
C GLY A 103 18.42 1.96 -15.03
N CYS A 104 17.81 1.50 -13.93
CA CYS A 104 18.29 0.32 -13.21
C CYS A 104 18.38 -0.89 -14.15
N LYS A 105 19.37 -1.75 -13.91
CA LYS A 105 19.68 -2.93 -14.72
C LYS A 105 19.28 -4.25 -14.05
N ALA A 106 19.13 -4.25 -12.73
CA ALA A 106 18.80 -5.42 -11.93
C ALA A 106 17.59 -6.22 -12.47
N THR A 107 17.87 -7.40 -13.03
CA THR A 107 16.88 -8.26 -13.68
C THR A 107 17.18 -9.73 -13.51
N ILE A 108 16.13 -10.54 -13.55
CA ILE A 108 16.19 -11.99 -13.70
C ILE A 108 15.37 -12.43 -14.91
N LEU A 109 15.87 -13.41 -15.65
CA LEU A 109 15.17 -14.06 -16.76
C LEU A 109 15.12 -15.56 -16.51
N VAL A 110 13.90 -16.08 -16.38
CA VAL A 110 13.66 -17.52 -16.30
C VAL A 110 13.05 -18.03 -17.60
N LYS A 111 13.48 -19.22 -18.04
CA LYS A 111 12.97 -19.89 -19.23
C LYS A 111 12.54 -21.31 -18.89
N MET A 112 11.48 -21.78 -19.54
CA MET A 112 11.06 -23.17 -19.45
C MET A 112 11.95 -24.03 -20.35
N GLU A 113 12.59 -25.04 -19.76
CA GLU A 113 13.36 -26.03 -20.49
C GLU A 113 12.47 -27.17 -21.02
N LYS A 114 13.06 -28.01 -21.89
CA LYS A 114 12.38 -29.19 -22.45
C LYS A 114 12.00 -30.21 -21.36
N SER A 115 12.72 -30.21 -20.24
CA SER A 115 12.41 -31.00 -19.03
C SER A 115 11.12 -30.54 -18.32
N GLY A 116 10.57 -29.38 -18.67
CA GLY A 116 9.42 -28.76 -17.99
C GLY A 116 9.81 -27.90 -16.79
N LYS A 117 11.09 -27.88 -16.40
CA LYS A 117 11.63 -27.03 -15.33
C LYS A 117 11.84 -25.60 -15.81
N TRP A 118 11.77 -24.65 -14.89
CA TRP A 118 12.03 -23.23 -15.12
C TRP A 118 13.43 -22.88 -14.64
N VAL A 119 14.31 -22.49 -15.56
CA VAL A 119 15.73 -22.27 -15.27
C VAL A 119 16.08 -20.79 -15.39
N VAL A 120 16.85 -20.27 -14.45
CA VAL A 120 17.43 -18.92 -14.50
C VAL A 120 18.49 -18.87 -15.60
N THR A 121 18.26 -18.06 -16.63
CA THR A 121 19.17 -17.91 -17.78
C THR A 121 19.93 -16.58 -17.80
N ARG A 122 19.48 -15.59 -17.03
CA ARG A 122 20.18 -14.32 -16.82
C ARG A 122 19.82 -13.80 -15.45
N PHE A 123 20.83 -13.31 -14.74
CA PHE A 123 20.67 -12.61 -13.48
C PHE A 123 21.64 -11.43 -13.43
N GLU A 124 21.10 -10.24 -13.21
CA GLU A 124 21.85 -9.01 -12.95
C GLU A 124 21.42 -8.50 -11.59
N LYS A 125 22.37 -8.39 -10.67
CA LYS A 125 22.12 -7.95 -9.30
C LYS A 125 22.34 -6.47 -9.06
N ASP A 126 23.13 -5.82 -9.92
CA ASP A 126 23.58 -4.47 -9.67
C ASP A 126 22.46 -3.44 -9.82
N HIS A 127 22.35 -2.59 -8.81
CA HIS A 127 21.46 -1.44 -8.78
C HIS A 127 22.26 -0.16 -8.96
N ASN A 128 21.70 0.79 -9.70
CA ASN A 128 22.28 2.12 -9.88
C ASN A 128 21.62 3.18 -8.96
N HIS A 129 20.88 2.72 -7.96
CA HIS A 129 20.15 3.56 -7.01
C HIS A 129 20.23 2.94 -5.60
N PRO A 130 20.05 3.73 -4.54
CA PRO A 130 19.98 3.20 -3.18
C PRO A 130 18.87 2.16 -3.04
N LEU A 131 19.16 1.12 -2.25
CA LEU A 131 18.21 0.09 -1.86
C LEU A 131 17.71 0.41 -0.46
N VAL A 132 16.40 0.29 -0.25
CA VAL A 132 15.79 0.56 1.05
C VAL A 132 15.29 -0.77 1.59
N VAL A 133 16.07 -1.33 2.52
CA VAL A 133 15.64 -2.48 3.31
C VAL A 133 14.65 -1.94 4.34
N THR A 134 13.35 -2.01 4.06
CA THR A 134 12.37 -1.77 5.12
C THR A 134 12.42 -2.96 6.07
N ALA A 135 12.86 -2.74 7.31
CA ALA A 135 12.89 -3.75 8.37
C ALA A 135 11.53 -4.45 8.58
N ASN A 136 10.44 -3.81 8.15
CA ASN A 136 9.07 -4.31 8.24
C ASN A 136 8.58 -5.03 6.97
N GLY A 137 9.47 -5.41 6.05
CA GLY A 137 9.10 -6.03 4.79
C GLY A 137 8.30 -5.08 3.89
N PHE A 138 8.00 -5.52 2.67
CA PHE A 138 6.93 -4.91 1.90
C PHE A 138 5.62 -5.31 2.57
N SER A 139 4.81 -4.36 3.04
CA SER A 139 3.48 -4.63 3.58
C SER A 139 2.73 -5.51 2.59
N THR A 140 2.48 -6.76 2.98
CA THR A 140 1.66 -7.68 2.20
C THR A 140 0.26 -7.08 2.08
N ALA A 141 -0.56 -7.55 1.14
CA ALA A 141 -1.93 -7.05 1.00
C ALA A 141 -2.68 -7.10 2.36
N GLY A 142 -2.51 -8.20 3.10
CA GLY A 142 -3.09 -8.35 4.44
C GLY A 142 -2.59 -7.36 5.49
N ASP A 143 -1.35 -6.88 5.40
CA ASP A 143 -0.83 -5.86 6.33
C ASP A 143 -1.47 -4.48 6.06
N LYS A 144 -1.76 -4.19 4.80
CA LYS A 144 -2.45 -2.96 4.42
C LYS A 144 -3.92 -3.01 4.82
N ASP A 145 -4.56 -4.16 4.64
CA ASP A 145 -5.98 -4.36 5.02
C ASP A 145 -6.16 -4.21 6.53
N LYS A 146 -5.26 -4.79 7.34
CA LYS A 146 -5.22 -4.57 8.79
C LYS A 146 -5.06 -3.09 9.15
N LYS A 147 -4.16 -2.39 8.45
CA LYS A 147 -3.94 -0.97 8.72
C LYS A 147 -5.15 -0.10 8.32
N ILE A 148 -5.83 -0.46 7.23
CA ILE A 148 -7.08 0.17 6.81
C ILE A 148 -8.13 -0.03 7.90
N GLU A 149 -8.30 -1.24 8.41
CA GLU A 149 -9.27 -1.53 9.46
C GLU A 149 -8.99 -0.74 10.75
N GLU A 150 -7.72 -0.72 11.18
CA GLU A 150 -7.28 0.04 12.36
C GLU A 150 -7.57 1.54 12.21
N LEU A 151 -7.19 2.13 11.06
CA LEU A 151 -7.42 3.55 10.80
C LEU A 151 -8.91 3.88 10.66
N THR A 152 -9.71 2.96 10.11
CA THR A 152 -11.16 3.15 10.00
C THR A 152 -11.80 3.21 11.39
N LYS A 153 -11.42 2.30 12.30
CA LYS A 153 -11.90 2.31 13.70
C LYS A 153 -11.50 3.59 14.42
N GLU A 154 -10.27 4.06 14.23
CA GLU A 154 -9.82 5.32 14.84
C GLU A 154 -10.56 6.54 14.27
N LEU A 155 -10.85 6.55 12.96
CA LEU A 155 -11.64 7.60 12.34
C LEU A 155 -13.07 7.66 12.92
N GLU A 156 -13.73 6.52 13.03
CA GLU A 156 -15.08 6.42 13.60
C GLU A 156 -15.12 6.92 15.06
N ARG A 157 -14.10 6.59 15.85
CA ARG A 157 -13.94 7.10 17.22
C ARG A 157 -13.82 8.62 17.27
N GLN A 158 -13.08 9.21 16.33
CA GLN A 158 -12.91 10.67 16.24
C GLN A 158 -14.19 11.36 15.77
N GLU A 159 -14.94 10.73 14.86
CA GLU A 159 -16.24 11.24 14.40
C GLU A 159 -17.26 11.27 15.55
N GLN A 160 -17.32 10.21 16.36
CA GLN A 160 -18.16 10.17 17.57
C GLN A 160 -17.78 11.27 18.57
N LEU A 161 -16.48 11.46 18.83
CA LEU A 161 -16.03 12.55 19.71
C LEU A 161 -16.42 13.92 19.15
N CYS A 162 -16.22 14.15 17.85
CA CYS A 162 -16.64 15.39 17.20
C CYS A 162 -18.15 15.63 17.32
N ALA A 163 -18.98 14.58 17.18
CA ALA A 163 -20.43 14.70 17.34
C ALA A 163 -20.81 15.16 18.75
N VAL A 164 -20.23 14.54 19.78
CA VAL A 164 -20.47 14.93 21.19
C VAL A 164 -20.05 16.36 21.46
N TYR A 165 -18.88 16.79 20.97
CA TYR A 165 -18.44 18.18 21.13
C TYR A 165 -19.37 19.17 20.43
N ARG A 166 -19.88 18.83 19.23
CA ARG A 166 -20.85 19.65 18.51
C ARG A 166 -22.17 19.78 19.25
N GLU A 167 -22.72 18.69 19.79
CA GLU A 167 -23.95 18.72 20.59
C GLU A 167 -23.79 19.61 21.82
N LYS A 168 -22.64 19.52 22.51
CA LYS A 168 -22.36 20.35 23.68
C LYS A 168 -22.25 21.84 23.31
N LEU A 169 -21.63 22.16 22.19
CA LEU A 169 -21.55 23.52 21.65
C LEU A 169 -22.93 24.07 21.28
N LEU A 170 -23.76 23.26 20.60
CA LEU A 170 -25.13 23.64 20.24
C LEU A 170 -25.98 23.90 21.49
N SER A 171 -25.91 23.01 22.49
CA SER A 171 -26.60 23.20 23.76
C SER A 171 -26.19 24.49 24.47
N PHE A 172 -24.88 24.81 24.47
CA PHE A 172 -24.39 26.06 25.04
C PHE A 172 -24.90 27.29 24.28
N MET A 173 -24.86 27.27 22.95
CA MET A 173 -25.34 28.38 22.12
C MET A 173 -26.83 28.64 22.35
N ASN A 174 -27.66 27.59 22.36
CA ASN A 174 -29.10 27.73 22.60
C ASN A 174 -29.38 28.37 23.97
N ASN A 175 -28.64 27.97 25.01
CA ASN A 175 -28.80 28.55 26.34
C ASN A 175 -28.41 30.04 26.38
N VAL A 176 -27.37 30.44 25.64
CA VAL A 176 -26.98 31.87 25.52
C VAL A 176 -28.05 32.66 24.78
N GLU A 177 -28.62 32.10 23.71
CA GLU A 177 -29.71 32.74 22.96
C GLU A 177 -30.96 32.94 23.85
N GLU A 178 -31.38 31.90 24.58
CA GLU A 178 -32.53 31.97 25.49
C GLU A 178 -32.33 33.04 26.58
N GLN A 179 -31.15 33.09 27.20
CA GLN A 179 -30.82 34.12 28.18
C GLN A 179 -30.81 35.53 27.58
N THR A 180 -30.39 35.66 26.32
CA THR A 180 -30.37 36.94 25.61
C THR A 180 -31.80 37.43 25.32
N GLU A 181 -32.68 36.53 24.88
CA GLU A 181 -34.10 36.83 24.65
C GLU A 181 -34.84 37.19 25.95
N GLU A 182 -34.58 36.45 27.03
CA GLU A 182 -35.19 36.73 28.33
C GLU A 182 -34.77 38.12 28.85
N LEU A 183 -33.48 38.46 28.75
CA LEU A 183 -32.98 39.76 29.18
C LEU A 183 -33.56 40.89 28.33
N SER A 184 -33.62 40.69 27.01
CA SER A 184 -34.23 41.65 26.07
C SER A 184 -35.70 41.92 26.43
N SER A 185 -36.46 40.87 26.73
CA SER A 185 -37.86 40.97 27.13
C SER A 185 -38.03 41.77 28.44
N LYS A 186 -37.18 41.51 29.44
CA LYS A 186 -37.19 42.26 30.71
C LYS A 186 -36.83 43.74 30.51
N ILE A 187 -35.84 44.04 29.67
CA ILE A 187 -35.46 45.41 29.32
C ILE A 187 -36.64 46.12 28.65
N GLN A 188 -37.31 45.47 27.70
CA GLN A 188 -38.45 46.06 27.00
C GLN A 188 -39.58 46.45 27.97
N VAL A 189 -39.89 45.57 28.92
CA VAL A 189 -40.88 45.87 29.97
C VAL A 189 -40.47 47.07 30.83
N ILE A 190 -39.19 47.18 31.21
CA ILE A 190 -38.68 48.33 31.97
C ILE A 190 -38.81 49.62 31.15
N VAL A 191 -38.42 49.59 29.88
CA VAL A 191 -38.52 50.75 28.97
C VAL A 191 -39.97 51.23 28.83
N ASP A 192 -40.91 50.30 28.64
CA ASP A 192 -42.33 50.63 28.52
C ASP A 192 -42.89 51.23 29.83
N ASN A 193 -42.48 50.69 30.98
CA ASN A 193 -42.83 51.23 32.29
C ASN A 193 -42.29 52.65 32.50
N VAL A 194 -41.02 52.90 32.17
CA VAL A 194 -40.40 54.24 32.27
C VAL A 194 -41.14 55.23 31.36
N ARG A 195 -41.40 54.86 30.10
CA ARG A 195 -42.15 55.70 29.16
C ARG A 195 -43.54 56.05 29.68
N LYS A 196 -44.23 55.10 30.34
CA LYS A 196 -45.53 55.35 30.96
C LYS A 196 -45.42 56.39 32.07
N VAL A 197 -44.46 56.24 32.99
CA VAL A 197 -44.23 57.19 34.09
C VAL A 197 -43.89 58.58 33.56
N GLU A 198 -43.01 58.68 32.57
CA GLU A 198 -42.68 59.96 31.91
C GLU A 198 -43.93 60.64 31.33
N SER A 199 -44.80 59.87 30.67
CA SER A 199 -46.05 60.39 30.10
C SER A 199 -47.03 60.89 31.17
N GLU A 200 -47.06 60.27 32.35
CA GLU A 200 -47.88 60.71 33.48
C GLU A 200 -47.32 62.01 34.07
N VAL A 201 -46.00 62.10 34.28
CA VAL A 201 -45.32 63.32 34.75
C VAL A 201 -45.56 64.49 33.81
N GLN A 202 -45.46 64.29 32.49
CA GLN A 202 -45.73 65.32 31.48
C GLN A 202 -47.17 65.85 31.54
N LYS A 203 -48.15 64.97 31.80
CA LYS A 203 -49.56 65.34 31.96
C LYS A 203 -49.82 66.14 33.23
N PHE A 204 -49.14 65.81 34.33
CA PHE A 204 -49.23 66.57 35.58
C PHE A 204 -48.54 67.94 35.47
N SER A 205 -47.46 68.06 34.71
CA SER A 205 -46.79 69.35 34.48
C SER A 205 -47.61 70.32 33.62
N HIS A 206 -48.47 69.82 32.72
CA HIS A 206 -49.32 70.63 31.85
C HIS A 206 -50.66 71.07 32.49
N ARG A 207 -51.00 70.56 33.67
CA ARG A 207 -52.25 70.91 34.39
C ARG A 207 -52.06 71.95 35.52
N ARG A 208 -50.84 72.49 35.66
CA ARG A 208 -50.46 73.47 36.68
C ARG A 208 -50.11 74.79 36.01
#